data_AF-M4BDF7-F1
#
_entry.id   AF-M4BDF7-F1
#
_cell.length_a   1.000
_cell.length_b   1.000
_cell.length_c   1.000
_cell.angle_alpha   90.00
_cell.angle_beta   90.00
_cell.angle_gamma   90.00
#
_symmetry.space_group_name_H-M   'P 1'
#
loop_
_entity.id
_entity.type
_entity.pdbx_description
1 polymer ?
#
loop_
_entity_poly.entity_id
_entity_poly.type
_entity_poly.pdbx_seq_one_letter_code
_entity_poly.pdbx_strand_id
1 'polypeptide(L)'
;MTIAANDIATFIDKFTNGKSTIVYGMSYGTGLVERLMHLKTQKVIGDVLDGFSTTSATTKNKFPFISVSNLDFGEVADTFLDLCVADDSRSRHFKSKSLPD
;
A
#
# COMPACT_ATOMS: atom_id res chain seq x y z
N MET A 1 -13.41 -5.64 5.25
CA MET A 1 -12.35 -5.09 6.14
C MET A 1 -12.62 -5.36 7.62
N THR A 2 -13.78 -5.00 8.17
CA THR A 2 -14.07 -5.18 9.62
C THR A 2 -13.99 -6.62 10.12
N ILE A 3 -14.51 -7.61 9.38
CA ILE A 3 -14.44 -9.03 9.80
C ILE A 3 -12.99 -9.48 9.94
N ALA A 4 -12.17 -9.27 8.91
CA ALA A 4 -10.74 -9.59 8.95
C ALA A 4 -9.98 -8.86 10.07
N ALA A 5 -10.32 -7.60 10.37
CA ALA A 5 -9.72 -6.88 11.51
C ALA A 5 -10.11 -7.50 12.87
N ASN A 6 -11.35 -7.98 13.03
CA ASN A 6 -11.77 -8.72 14.22
C ASN A 6 -11.05 -10.09 14.33
N ASP A 7 -10.80 -10.76 13.21
CA ASP A 7 -10.04 -12.01 13.20
C ASP A 7 -8.59 -11.78 13.68
N ILE A 8 -7.96 -10.70 13.21
CA ILE A 8 -6.62 -10.29 13.67
C ILE A 8 -6.65 -9.95 15.18
N ALA A 9 -7.63 -9.19 15.65
CA ALA A 9 -7.78 -8.89 17.07
C ALA A 9 -7.92 -10.17 17.92
N THR A 10 -8.73 -11.12 17.44
CA THR A 10 -8.92 -12.43 18.09
C THR A 10 -7.62 -13.25 18.10
N PHE A 11 -6.87 -13.22 17.00
CA PHE A 11 -5.59 -13.90 16.91
C PHE A 11 -4.59 -13.33 17.92
N ILE A 12 -4.48 -12.00 17.97
CA ILE A 12 -3.62 -11.31 18.94
C ILE A 12 -4.05 -11.67 20.36
N ASP A 13 -5.35 -11.68 20.65
CA ASP A 13 -5.84 -11.97 22.00
C ASP A 13 -5.50 -13.39 22.45
N LYS A 14 -5.70 -14.39 21.57
CA LYS A 14 -5.55 -15.81 21.89
C LYS A 14 -4.13 -16.34 21.81
N PHE A 15 -3.32 -15.85 20.88
CA PHE A 15 -2.06 -16.51 20.50
C PHE A 15 -0.79 -15.75 20.88
N THR A 16 -0.89 -14.53 21.42
CA THR A 16 0.30 -13.75 21.85
C THR A 16 0.69 -14.00 23.30
N ASN A 17 -0.04 -14.86 24.03
CA ASN A 17 0.19 -15.14 25.45
C ASN A 17 0.29 -13.88 26.32
N GLY A 18 -0.52 -12.86 25.99
CA GLY A 18 -0.55 -11.58 26.71
C GLY A 18 0.65 -10.67 26.46
N LYS A 19 1.50 -10.97 25.46
CA LYS A 19 2.64 -10.11 25.10
C LYS A 19 2.19 -8.90 24.30
N SER A 20 2.87 -7.78 24.54
CA SER A 20 2.77 -6.58 23.72
C SER A 20 3.07 -6.91 22.26
N THR A 21 2.22 -6.44 21.35
CA THR A 21 2.29 -6.75 19.93
C THR A 21 2.47 -5.48 19.12
N ILE A 22 3.35 -5.52 18.12
CA ILE A 22 3.45 -4.51 17.06
C ILE A 22 2.86 -5.14 15.80
N VAL A 23 1.97 -4.41 15.11
CA VAL A 23 1.35 -4.91 13.88
C VAL A 23 1.96 -4.20 12.67
N TYR A 24 2.45 -4.98 11.71
CA TYR A 24 2.96 -4.47 10.43
C TYR A 24 1.94 -4.74 9.32
N GLY A 25 1.50 -3.70 8.62
CA GLY A 25 0.62 -3.80 7.47
C GLY A 25 1.31 -3.28 6.22
N MET A 26 1.32 -4.08 5.16
CA MET A 26 1.81 -3.69 3.83
C MET A 26 0.63 -3.59 2.84
N SER A 27 0.62 -2.57 1.99
CA SER A 27 -0.37 -2.40 0.92
C SER A 27 -1.80 -2.43 1.48
N TYR A 28 -2.68 -3.31 0.98
CA TYR A 28 -4.03 -3.52 1.53
C TYR A 28 -4.04 -3.78 3.05
N GLY A 29 -3.00 -4.42 3.59
CA GLY A 29 -2.83 -4.66 5.02
C GLY A 29 -2.85 -3.37 5.85
N THR A 30 -2.45 -2.23 5.27
CA THR A 30 -2.51 -0.92 5.95
C THR A 30 -3.95 -0.52 6.32
N GLY A 31 -4.93 -0.83 5.47
CA GLY A 31 -6.35 -0.60 5.77
C GLY A 31 -6.87 -1.54 6.87
N LEU A 32 -6.37 -2.79 6.92
CA LEU A 32 -6.71 -3.70 8.01
C LEU A 32 -6.13 -3.24 9.35
N VAL A 33 -4.87 -2.78 9.35
CA VAL A 33 -4.21 -2.21 10.54
C VAL A 33 -4.95 -0.97 11.02
N GLU A 34 -5.31 -0.05 10.13
CA GLU A 34 -6.13 1.11 10.48
C GLU A 34 -7.49 0.69 11.07
N ARG A 35 -8.15 -0.32 10.50
CA ARG A 35 -9.40 -0.82 11.07
C ARG A 35 -9.19 -1.47 12.44
N LEU A 36 -8.07 -2.15 12.66
CA LEU A 36 -7.68 -2.73 13.94
C LEU A 36 -7.42 -1.63 14.99
N MET A 37 -6.77 -0.53 14.63
CA MET A 37 -6.61 0.65 15.49
C MET A 37 -7.96 1.17 15.97
N HIS A 38 -8.95 1.27 15.07
CA HIS A 38 -10.31 1.70 15.42
C HIS A 38 -11.03 0.74 16.39
N LEU A 39 -10.69 -0.56 16.39
CA LEU A 39 -11.22 -1.54 17.33
C LEU A 39 -10.59 -1.42 18.73
N LYS A 40 -9.52 -0.62 18.89
CA LYS A 40 -8.84 -0.35 20.17
C LYS A 40 -8.37 -1.62 20.90
N THR A 41 -7.72 -2.53 20.18
CA THR A 41 -7.18 -3.78 20.75
C THR A 41 -6.05 -3.49 21.75
N GLN A 42 -6.29 -3.70 23.05
CA GLN A 42 -5.41 -3.27 24.15
C GLN A 42 -3.99 -3.86 24.14
N LYS A 43 -3.77 -4.99 23.46
CA LYS A 43 -2.46 -5.67 23.35
C LYS A 43 -1.56 -5.10 22.24
N VAL A 44 -2.11 -4.29 21.34
CA VAL A 44 -1.35 -3.62 20.28
C VAL A 44 -0.71 -2.38 20.89
N ILE A 45 0.63 -2.32 20.86
CA ILE A 45 1.42 -1.21 21.41
C ILE A 45 2.01 -0.30 20.33
N GLY A 46 1.86 -0.66 19.06
CA GLY A 46 2.34 0.11 17.93
C GLY A 46 2.01 -0.55 16.61
N ASP A 47 2.01 0.26 15.56
CA ASP A 47 1.66 -0.16 14.21
C ASP A 47 2.67 0.42 13.21
N VAL A 48 2.98 -0.34 12.18
CA VAL A 48 3.83 0.08 11.05
C VAL A 48 3.02 -0.11 9.77
N LEU A 49 2.87 0.97 9.00
CA LEU A 49 2.08 0.98 7.78
C LEU A 49 3.00 1.30 6.58
N ASP A 50 3.14 0.34 5.67
CA ASP A 50 4.02 0.41 4.51
C ASP A 50 3.21 0.33 3.21
N GLY A 51 3.39 1.27 2.29
CA GLY A 51 2.53 1.40 1.10
C GLY A 51 1.09 1.74 1.47
N PHE A 52 0.91 2.86 2.17
CA PHE A 52 -0.35 3.30 2.79
C PHE A 52 -1.52 3.42 1.80
N SER A 53 -2.63 2.72 2.07
CA SER A 53 -3.82 2.68 1.22
C SER A 53 -5.10 3.11 1.97
N THR A 54 -4.98 3.91 3.02
CA THR A 54 -6.11 4.21 3.90
C THR A 54 -6.94 5.42 3.48
N THR A 55 -8.20 5.43 3.91
CA THR A 55 -9.25 6.32 3.38
C THR A 55 -9.67 7.40 4.38
N SER A 56 -9.20 7.33 5.62
CA SER A 56 -9.71 8.15 6.73
C SER A 56 -9.36 9.65 6.64
N ALA A 57 -8.39 10.03 5.81
CA ALA A 57 -7.92 11.42 5.70
C ALA A 57 -8.12 12.02 4.29
N THR A 58 -8.82 11.34 3.38
CA THR A 58 -8.89 11.76 1.99
C THR A 58 -10.19 12.47 1.63
N THR A 59 -10.10 13.54 0.83
CA THR A 59 -11.28 14.14 0.19
C THR A 59 -11.89 13.16 -0.82
N LYS A 60 -13.20 13.22 -1.09
CA LYS A 60 -13.88 12.32 -2.04
C LYS A 60 -13.16 12.17 -3.40
N ASN A 61 -12.54 13.24 -3.89
CA ASN A 61 -11.82 13.26 -5.17
C ASN A 61 -10.38 12.71 -5.12
N LYS A 62 -9.87 12.38 -3.93
CA LYS A 62 -8.52 11.82 -3.71
C LYS A 62 -8.59 10.44 -3.06
N PHE A 63 -9.75 9.79 -3.13
CA PHE A 63 -9.92 8.49 -2.53
C PHE A 63 -8.95 7.50 -3.20
N PRO A 64 -8.13 6.76 -2.43
CA PRO A 64 -7.06 5.92 -2.95
C PRO A 64 -7.65 4.62 -3.52
N PHE A 65 -8.43 4.74 -4.58
CA PHE A 65 -8.86 3.57 -5.33
C PHE A 65 -7.61 2.95 -5.97
N ILE A 66 -7.52 1.62 -5.93
CA ILE A 66 -6.44 0.87 -6.60
C ILE A 66 -6.35 1.22 -8.10
N SER A 67 -7.47 1.63 -8.71
CA SER A 67 -7.48 2.12 -10.10
C SER A 67 -6.65 3.38 -10.33
N VAL A 68 -6.39 4.18 -9.29
CA VAL A 68 -5.54 5.39 -9.34
C VAL A 68 -4.06 5.01 -9.33
N SER A 69 -3.69 3.81 -8.85
CA SER A 69 -2.29 3.40 -8.77
C SER A 69 -1.57 3.44 -10.12
N ASN A 70 -2.26 3.20 -11.24
CA ASN A 70 -1.66 3.35 -12.57
C ASN A 70 -1.19 4.79 -12.86
N LEU A 71 -1.91 5.80 -12.36
CA LEU A 71 -1.50 7.20 -12.46
C LEU A 71 -0.35 7.51 -11.50
N ASP A 72 -0.42 6.99 -10.26
CA ASP A 72 0.61 7.22 -9.24
C ASP A 72 1.96 6.58 -9.62
N PHE A 73 1.94 5.42 -10.27
CA PHE A 73 3.14 4.78 -10.82
C PHE A 73 3.63 5.41 -12.13
N GLY A 74 2.87 6.34 -12.72
CA GLY A 74 3.22 7.00 -13.98
C GLY A 74 4.56 7.74 -13.90
N GLU A 75 4.77 8.56 -12.87
CA GLU A 75 6.02 9.31 -12.68
C GLU A 75 7.24 8.38 -12.52
N VAL A 76 7.08 7.30 -11.75
CA VAL A 76 8.14 6.29 -11.55
C VAL A 76 8.44 5.56 -12.86
N ALA A 77 7.40 5.22 -13.62
CA ALA A 77 7.53 4.57 -14.92
C ALA A 77 8.25 5.49 -15.92
N ASP A 78 7.86 6.76 -16.01
CA ASP A 78 8.50 7.75 -16.88
C ASP A 78 9.97 7.92 -16.51
N THR A 79 10.28 8.09 -15.22
CA THR A 79 11.67 8.17 -14.73
C THR A 79 12.48 6.92 -15.10
N PHE A 80 11.89 5.74 -14.96
CA PHE A 80 12.54 4.49 -15.36
C PHE A 80 12.78 4.41 -16.87
N LEU A 81 11.83 4.89 -17.68
CA LEU A 81 11.96 4.93 -19.13
C LEU A 81 13.03 5.93 -19.57
N ASP A 82 13.12 7.10 -18.94
CA ASP A 82 14.19 8.08 -19.20
C ASP A 82 15.58 7.50 -18.92
N LEU A 83 15.73 6.79 -17.80
CA LEU A 83 16.97 6.06 -17.49
C LEU A 83 17.28 4.97 -18.53
N CYS A 84 16.25 4.31 -19.06
CA CYS A 84 16.42 3.31 -20.09
C CYS A 84 16.84 3.90 -21.44
N VAL A 85 16.38 5.10 -21.78
CA VAL A 85 16.80 5.82 -23.00
C VAL A 85 18.26 6.26 -22.89
N ALA A 86 18.71 6.68 -21.70
CA ALA A 86 20.08 7.12 -21.46
C ALA A 86 21.13 5.99 -21.46
N ASP A 87 20.71 4.72 -21.30
CA ASP A 87 21.59 3.54 -21.30
C ASP A 87 21.58 2.87 -22.69
N ASP A 88 22.69 2.95 -23.43
CA ASP A 88 22.85 2.37 -24.78
C ASP A 88 22.50 0.87 -24.87
N SER A 89 22.73 0.11 -23.80
CA SER A 89 22.41 -1.32 -23.76
C SER A 89 20.91 -1.58 -23.65
N ARG A 90 20.16 -0.61 -23.10
CA ARG A 90 18.71 -0.67 -22.87
C ARG A 90 17.93 0.04 -23.98
N SER A 91 18.41 1.18 -24.46
CA SER A 91 17.75 2.02 -25.47
C SER A 91 17.45 1.24 -26.75
N ARG A 92 18.32 0.30 -27.13
CA ARG A 92 18.10 -0.63 -28.27
C ARG A 92 16.84 -1.48 -28.16
N HIS A 93 16.28 -1.68 -26.96
CA HIS A 93 15.05 -2.44 -26.72
C HIS A 93 13.80 -1.56 -26.87
N PHE A 94 13.94 -0.23 -26.79
CA PHE A 94 12.84 0.72 -26.95
C PHE A 94 12.84 1.24 -28.39
N LYS A 95 12.03 0.63 -29.25
CA LYS A 95 11.80 1.18 -30.59
C LYS A 95 10.92 2.42 -30.46
N SER A 96 11.34 3.53 -31.08
CA SER A 96 10.45 4.67 -31.34
C SER A 96 9.23 4.17 -32.11
N LYS A 97 8.11 4.02 -31.41
CA LYS A 97 6.78 3.88 -32.02
C LYS A 97 5.98 5.10 -31.61
N SER A 98 6.01 6.12 -32.45
CA SER A 98 4.94 7.10 -32.47
C SER A 98 3.62 6.34 -32.68
N LEU A 99 2.62 6.61 -31.84
CA LEU A 99 1.25 6.22 -32.13
C LEU A 99 0.87 6.88 -33.47
N PRO A 100 0.38 6.14 -34.47
CA PRO A 100 -0.23 6.76 -35.64
C PRO A 100 -1.44 7.58 -35.20
N ASP A 101 -1.62 8.74 -35.81
CA ASP A 101 -2.77 9.65 -35.61
C ASP A 101 -4.13 8.92 -35.74
#